data_AF-G2H287-F1
#
_entry.id   AF-G2H287-F1
#
_cell.length_a   1.000
_cell.length_b   1.000
_cell.length_c   1.000
_cell.angle_alpha   90.00
_cell.angle_beta   90.00
_cell.angle_gamma   90.00
#
_symmetry.space_group_name_H-M   'P 1'
#
loop_
_entity.id
_entity.type
_entity.pdbx_description
1 polymer ?
#
loop_
_entity_poly.entity_id
_entity_poly.type
_entity_poly.pdbx_seq_one_letter_code
_entity_poly.pdbx_strand_id
1 'polypeptide(L)' 'MTEAWTGKYPVIPRRQGAIYPGIQPKDKEKYKTRNAIERFFGKIKEHRRLALRFDKLDVTFFSFFAIACLKVFKLLC' A
#
# COMPACT_ATOMS: atom_id res chain seq x y z
N MET A 1 -24.88 14.22 -3.77
CA MET A 1 -23.54 14.56 -4.30
C MET A 1 -22.54 14.53 -3.15
N THR A 2 -22.11 13.35 -2.73
CA THR A 2 -21.02 13.13 -1.76
C THR A 2 -20.44 11.76 -2.04
N GLU A 3 -19.52 11.66 -3.00
CA GLU A 3 -18.72 10.46 -3.20
C GLU A 3 -17.77 10.33 -2.00
N ALA A 4 -18.26 9.67 -0.95
CA ALA A 4 -17.49 9.36 0.24
C ALA A 4 -16.40 8.37 -0.14
N TRP A 5 -15.15 8.78 0.06
CA TRP A 5 -13.97 7.94 -0.10
C TRP A 5 -14.20 6.58 0.57
N THR A 6 -14.32 5.52 -0.23
CA THR A 6 -14.16 4.13 0.23
C THR A 6 -12.69 3.95 0.65
N GLY A 7 -12.40 4.36 1.88
CA GLY A 7 -11.10 4.32 2.53
C GLY A 7 -11.16 3.44 3.78
N LYS A 8 -10.07 2.72 4.08
CA LYS A 8 -9.95 2.01 5.35
C LYS A 8 -9.75 3.03 6.47
N TYR A 9 -10.52 2.92 7.56
CA TYR A 9 -10.30 3.74 8.75
C TYR A 9 -8.99 3.31 9.43
N PRO A 10 -8.19 4.26 9.96
CA PRO A 10 -6.98 3.91 10.69
C PRO A 10 -7.36 3.15 11.97
N VAL A 11 -7.12 1.83 11.99
CA VAL A 11 -7.44 0.94 13.13
C VAL A 11 -6.35 0.96 14.20
N ILE A 12 -5.17 1.52 13.92
CA ILE A 12 -4.04 1.51 14.87
C ILE A 12 -4.41 2.37 16.08
N PRO A 13 -4.59 1.79 17.27
CA PRO A 13 -4.91 2.54 18.46
C PRO A 13 -3.73 3.45 18.83
N ARG A 14 -4.04 4.66 19.28
CA ARG A 14 -3.01 5.60 19.76
C ARG A 14 -2.48 5.14 21.11
N ARG A 15 -1.22 5.47 21.37
CA ARG A 15 -0.61 5.34 22.70
C ARG A 15 -1.44 6.12 23.71
N GLN A 16 -1.74 5.51 24.86
CA GLN A 16 -2.38 6.20 25.98
C GLN A 16 -1.52 7.40 26.42
N GLY A 17 -2.15 8.56 26.67
CA GLY A 17 -1.46 9.80 27.04
C GLY A 17 -0.95 10.65 25.88
N ALA A 18 -1.44 10.44 24.65
CA ALA A 18 -1.09 11.30 23.52
C ALA A 18 -1.60 12.74 23.71
N ILE A 19 -0.70 13.73 23.64
CA ILE A 19 -0.96 15.16 23.89
C ILE A 19 -2.02 15.75 22.92
N TYR A 20 -2.02 15.31 21.67
CA TYR A 20 -3.00 15.73 20.66
C TYR A 20 -3.94 14.57 20.34
N PRO A 21 -5.27 14.77 20.22
CA PRO A 21 -6.19 13.74 19.76
C PRO A 21 -6.15 13.58 18.22
N GLY A 22 -6.22 12.34 17.72
CA GLY A 22 -6.41 12.05 16.28
C GLY A 22 -5.20 12.27 15.35
N ILE A 23 -5.41 12.11 14.04
CA ILE A 23 -4.41 12.44 13.01
C ILE A 23 -4.25 13.95 12.98
N GLN A 24 -3.04 14.43 13.25
CA GLN A 24 -2.80 15.87 13.18
C GLN A 24 -2.95 16.32 11.72
N PRO A 25 -3.49 17.53 11.46
CA PRO A 25 -3.65 18.04 10.09
C PRO A 25 -2.36 17.96 9.27
N LYS A 26 -1.21 18.21 9.91
CA LYS A 26 0.13 18.10 9.31
C LYS A 26 0.52 16.68 8.84
N ASP A 27 -0.06 15.65 9.46
CA ASP A 27 0.25 14.25 9.18
C ASP A 27 -0.74 13.63 8.19
N LYS A 28 -1.81 14.33 7.82
CA LYS A 28 -2.85 13.86 6.89
C LYS A 28 -2.28 13.45 5.54
N GLU A 29 -1.35 14.24 4.99
CA GLU A 29 -0.66 13.93 3.74
C GLU A 29 0.22 12.67 3.86
N LYS A 30 0.93 12.50 4.99
CA LYS A 30 1.72 11.29 5.23
C LYS A 30 0.84 10.04 5.27
N TYR A 31 -0.31 10.12 5.93
CA TYR A 31 -1.28 9.02 5.99
C TYR A 31 -1.90 8.72 4.61
N LYS A 32 -2.14 9.74 3.78
CA LYS A 32 -2.60 9.57 2.40
C LYS A 32 -1.56 8.82 1.54
N THR A 33 -0.31 9.26 1.59
CA THR A 33 0.81 8.60 0.90
C THR A 33 0.99 7.16 1.38
N ARG A 34 0.92 6.93 2.69
CA ARG A 34 1.00 5.59 3.26
C ARG A 34 -0.12 4.67 2.75
N ASN A 35 -1.37 5.13 2.73
CA ASN A 35 -2.48 4.35 2.19
C ASN A 35 -2.29 4.02 0.70
N ALA A 36 -1.71 4.93 -0.10
CA ALA A 36 -1.36 4.62 -1.49
C ALA A 36 -0.31 3.51 -1.60
N ILE A 37 0.75 3.58 -0.79
CA ILE A 37 1.81 2.57 -0.72
C ILE A 37 1.24 1.21 -0.26
N GLU A 38 0.42 1.19 0.78
CA GLU A 38 -0.20 -0.02 1.30
C GLU A 38 -1.14 -0.68 0.29
N ARG A 39 -1.93 0.11 -0.46
CA ARG A 39 -2.78 -0.39 -1.55
C ARG A 39 -1.95 -0.98 -2.69
N PHE A 40 -0.83 -0.32 -3.05
CA PHE A 40 0.09 -0.80 -4.08
C PHE A 40 0.69 -2.16 -3.70
N PHE A 41 1.29 -2.26 -2.52
CA PHE A 41 1.84 -3.54 -2.04
C PHE A 41 0.76 -4.59 -1.76
N GLY A 42 -0.45 -4.19 -1.39
CA GLY A 42 -1.60 -5.08 -1.26
C GLY A 42 -1.91 -5.81 -2.56
N LYS A 43 -2.00 -5.07 -3.67
CA LYS A 43 -2.22 -5.66 -5.00
C LYS A 43 -1.05 -6.53 -5.45
N ILE A 44 0.19 -6.13 -5.18
CA ILE A 44 1.38 -6.95 -5.51
C ILE A 44 1.36 -8.27 -4.74
N LYS A 45 0.94 -8.25 -3.47
CA LYS A 45 0.89 -9.43 -2.60
C LYS A 45 -0.16 -10.46 -3.02
N GLU A 46 -1.14 -10.11 -3.84
CA GLU A 46 -2.05 -11.09 -4.47
C GLU A 46 -1.27 -12.10 -5.33
N HIS A 47 -0.13 -11.69 -5.87
CA HIS A 47 0.79 -12.58 -6.57
C HIS A 47 1.65 -13.36 -5.57
N ARG A 48 1.17 -14.55 -5.17
CA ARG A 48 1.85 -15.47 -4.24
C ARG A 48 3.33 -15.71 -4.58
N ARG A 49 3.69 -15.73 -5.87
CA ARG A 49 5.07 -15.87 -6.35
C ARG A 49 5.99 -14.75 -5.87
N LEU A 50 5.52 -13.51 -5.94
CA LEU A 50 6.24 -12.32 -5.49
C LEU A 50 6.25 -12.20 -3.97
N ALA A 51 5.11 -12.49 -3.33
CA ALA A 51 4.97 -12.38 -1.88
C ALA A 51 5.89 -13.32 -1.10
N LEU A 52 6.12 -14.53 -1.62
CA LEU A 52 6.93 -15.56 -0.96
C LEU A 52 8.37 -15.63 -1.46
N ARG A 53 8.77 -14.78 -2.43
CA ARG A 53 10.11 -14.76 -3.03
C ARG A 53 10.61 -16.17 -3.39
N PHE A 54 9.81 -16.90 -4.19
CA PHE A 54 10.18 -18.25 -4.62
C PHE A 54 11.35 -18.29 -5.62
N ASP A 55 11.59 -17.18 -6.32
CA ASP A 55 12.67 -17.10 -7.30
C ASP A 55 14.04 -17.05 -6.61
N LYS A 56 14.91 -18.00 -6.95
CA LYS A 56 16.28 -18.12 -6.40
C LYS A 56 17.22 -17.04 -6.93
N LEU A 57 16.91 -16.49 -8.11
CA LEU A 57 17.75 -15.52 -8.81
C LEU A 57 17.13 -14.12 -8.71
N ASP A 58 17.94 -13.12 -8.38
CA ASP A 58 17.45 -11.75 -8.20
C ASP A 58 16.89 -11.17 -9.50
N VAL A 59 17.53 -11.45 -10.64
CA VAL A 59 17.10 -10.94 -11.95
C VAL A 59 15.72 -11.43 -12.36
N THR A 60 15.38 -12.70 -12.07
CA THR A 60 14.04 -13.21 -12.38
C THR A 60 13.01 -12.60 -11.45
N PHE A 61 13.34 -12.46 -10.16
CA PHE A 61 12.48 -11.78 -9.19
C PHE A 61 12.17 -10.34 -9.60
N PHE A 62 13.18 -9.54 -9.97
CA PHE A 62 12.99 -8.16 -10.42
C PHE A 62 12.19 -8.05 -11.73
N SER A 63 12.39 -8.99 -12.65
CA SER A 63 11.61 -9.05 -13.90
C SER A 63 10.11 -9.28 -13.62
N PHE A 64 9.77 -10.23 -12.75
CA PHE A 64 8.38 -10.45 -12.34
C PHE A 64 7.82 -9.27 -11.54
N PHE A 65 8.64 -8.62 -10.71
CA PHE A 65 8.23 -7.43 -9.98
C PHE A 65 7.89 -6.28 -10.93
N ALA A 66 8.68 -6.06 -11.99
CA ALA A 66 8.41 -5.06 -13.01
C ALA A 66 7.09 -5.34 -13.74
N ILE A 67 6.84 -6.61 -14.12
CA ILE A 67 5.58 -7.02 -14.76
C ILE A 67 4.39 -6.78 -13.83
N ALA A 68 4.51 -7.13 -12.54
CA ALA A 68 3.45 -6.87 -11.57
C ALA A 68 3.19 -5.36 -11.38
N CYS A 69 4.23 -4.52 -11.38
CA CYS A 69 4.06 -3.07 -11.36
C CYS A 69 3.27 -2.58 -12.58
N LEU A 70 3.65 -3.01 -13.79
CA LEU A 70 2.95 -2.65 -15.01
C LEU A 70 1.47 -3.05 -14.96
N LYS A 71 1.16 -4.24 -14.43
CA LYS A 71 -0.22 -4.70 -14.23
C LYS A 71 -0.98 -3.84 -13.21
N VAL A 72 -0.37 -3.50 -12.08
CA VAL A 72 -1.00 -2.67 -11.03
C VAL A 72 -1.32 -1.26 -11.55
N PHE A 73 -0.44 -0.71 -12.38
CA PHE A 73 -0.63 0.58 -13.06
C PHE A 73 -1.53 0.49 -14.31
N LYS A 74 -2.08 -0.70 -14.63
CA LYS A 74 -2.91 -0.94 -15.83
C LYS A 74 -2.23 -0.53 -17.14
N LEU A 75 -0.90 -0.62 -17.19
CA LEU A 75 -0.11 -0.41 -18.42
C LEU A 75 -0.10 -1.65 -19.31
N LEU A 76 -0.44 -2.81 -18.73
CA LEU A 76 -0.72 -4.06 -19.43
C LEU A 76 -2.23 -4.34 -19.34
N CYS A 77 -2.78 -4.78 -20.47
CA CYS A 77 -4.21 -5.00 -20.71
C CYS A 77 -4.88 -5.93 -19.69
#